data_AF-N6VFZ8-F1
#
_entry.id   AF-N6VFZ8-F1
#
_cell.length_a   1.000
_cell.length_b   1.000
_cell.length_c   1.000
_cell.angle_alpha   90.00
_cell.angle_beta   90.00
_cell.angle_gamma   90.00
#
_symmetry.space_group_name_H-M   'P 1'
#
loop_
_entity.id
_entity.type
_entity.pdbx_description
1 polymer ?
#
loop_
_entity_poly.entity_id
_entity_poly.type
_entity_poly.pdbx_seq_one_letter_code
_entity_poly.pdbx_strand_id
1 'polypeptide(L)' 'MQYAVVENGVVTNIIVAPEDYVYPFEGEAIASNEAQIGWTYKDGQFSPPIEEEAILSIEDKAELESSQDFIEV' A
#
# COMPACT_ATOMS: atom_id res chain seq x y z
N MET A 1 17.53 -7.16 13.14
CA MET A 1 16.11 -6.81 12.96
C MET A 1 15.97 -5.93 11.73
N GLN A 2 14.79 -5.94 11.10
CA GLN A 2 14.46 -5.03 10.02
C GLN A 2 13.52 -3.94 10.55
N TYR A 3 13.77 -2.69 10.17
CA TYR A 3 12.93 -1.56 10.52
C TYR A 3 12.55 -0.78 9.27
N ALA A 4 11.29 -0.39 9.19
CA ALA A 4 10.77 0.55 8.21
C ALA A 4 10.89 1.97 8.75
N VAL A 5 11.56 2.84 7.98
CA VAL A 5 11.62 4.27 8.25
C VAL A 5 10.40 4.92 7.62
N VAL A 6 9.58 5.57 8.43
CA VAL A 6 8.35 6.22 8.00
C VAL A 6 8.50 7.74 8.07
N GLU A 7 8.22 8.39 6.94
CA GLU A 7 8.15 9.84 6.83
C GLU A 7 6.81 10.22 6.18
N ASN A 8 6.06 11.14 6.82
CA ASN A 8 4.72 11.56 6.37
C ASN A 8 3.74 10.39 6.13
N GLY A 9 3.85 9.33 6.94
CA GLY A 9 3.00 8.14 6.81
C GLY A 9 3.37 7.23 5.63
N VAL A 10 4.54 7.41 5.00
CA VAL A 10 5.04 6.56 3.91
C VAL A 10 6.39 5.97 4.29
N VAL A 11 6.60 4.69 3.97
CA VAL A 11 7.90 4.02 4.16
C VAL A 11 8.89 4.54 3.12
N THR A 12 9.93 5.25 3.57
CA THR A 12 10.95 5.84 2.68
C THR A 12 12.24 5.03 2.66
N ASN A 13 12.50 4.22 3.69
CA ASN A 13 13.71 3.39 3.77
C ASN A 13 13.47 2.11 4.59
N ILE A 14 14.29 1.08 4.36
CA ILE A 14 14.33 -0.15 5.15
C ILE A 14 15.75 -0.34 5.65
N ILE A 15 15.91 -0.43 6.97
CA ILE A 15 17.22 -0.61 7.61
C ILE A 15 17.29 -1.98 8.25
N VAL A 16 18.49 -2.57 8.25
CA VAL A 16 18.78 -3.80 8.98
C VAL A 16 19.80 -3.46 10.06
N ALA A 17 19.40 -3.59 11.32
CA ALA A 17 20.19 -3.18 12.46
C ALA A 17 19.89 -4.08 13.68
N PRO A 18 20.76 -4.13 14.70
CA PRO A 18 20.48 -4.84 15.94
C PRO A 18 19.35 -4.18 16.74
N GLU A 19 18.90 -4.83 17.82
CA GLU A 19 17.77 -4.37 18.65
C GLU A 19 18.09 -3.07 19.42
N ASP A 20 19.35 -2.88 19.77
CA ASP A 20 19.90 -1.72 20.47
C ASP A 20 20.29 -0.56 19.54
N TYR A 21 19.90 -0.63 18.27
CA TYR A 21 20.22 0.42 17.31
C TYR A 21 19.48 1.71 17.62
N VAL A 22 20.25 2.77 17.93
CA VAL A 22 19.72 4.12 18.14
C VAL A 22 19.70 4.85 16.81
N TYR A 23 18.50 5.13 16.31
CA TYR A 23 18.27 5.84 15.04
C TYR A 23 18.68 7.33 15.17
N PRO A 24 19.73 7.81 14.46
CA PRO A 24 20.30 9.15 14.66
C PRO A 24 19.72 10.23 13.71
N PHE A 25 18.63 9.94 12.99
CA PHE A 25 18.04 10.84 11.98
C PHE A 25 16.57 11.14 12.32
N GLU A 26 16.00 12.12 11.63
CA GLU A 26 14.56 12.42 11.70
C GLU A 26 13.75 11.28 11.08
N GLY A 27 12.55 10.99 11.61
CA GLY A 27 11.66 9.92 11.14
C GLY A 27 11.36 8.86 12.21
N GLU A 28 10.36 8.02 11.95
CA GLU A 28 9.98 6.93 12.86
C GLU A 28 10.49 5.59 12.32
N ALA A 29 11.33 4.90 13.09
CA ALA A 29 11.83 3.57 12.75
C ALA A 29 10.97 2.49 13.43
N ILE A 30 10.24 1.73 12.64
CA ILE A 30 9.24 0.77 13.12
C ILE A 30 9.68 -0.64 12.73
N ALA A 31 9.80 -1.53 13.71
CA ALA A 31 10.19 -2.91 13.44
C ALA A 31 9.15 -3.60 12.54
N SER A 32 9.61 -4.12 11.40
CA SER A 32 8.76 -4.84 10.44
C SER A 32 9.63 -5.69 9.53
N ASN A 33 9.17 -6.91 9.24
CA ASN A 33 9.79 -7.80 8.25
C ASN A 33 9.01 -7.87 6.93
N GLU A 34 7.85 -7.18 6.86
CA GLU A 34 6.91 -7.25 5.73
C GLU A 34 6.79 -5.91 5.00
N ALA A 35 7.05 -4.80 5.69
CA ALA A 35 6.95 -3.48 5.10
C ALA A 35 7.99 -3.30 3.97
N GLN A 36 7.57 -2.63 2.91
CA GLN A 36 8.45 -2.28 1.80
C GLN A 36 8.40 -0.77 1.54
N ILE A 37 9.41 -0.27 0.84
CA ILE A 37 9.46 1.14 0.44
C ILE A 37 8.22 1.49 -0.40
N GLY A 38 7.62 2.64 -0.11
CA GLY A 38 6.40 3.11 -0.77
C GLY A 38 5.10 2.65 -0.10
N TRP A 39 5.16 1.76 0.89
CA TRP A 39 3.97 1.39 1.66
C TRP A 39 3.51 2.54 2.54
N THR A 40 2.20 2.64 2.76
CA THR A 40 1.62 3.60 3.72
C THR A 40 1.61 3.00 5.11
N TYR A 41 1.95 3.79 6.12
CA TYR A 41 1.80 3.43 7.54
C TYR A 41 0.78 4.33 8.20
N LYS A 42 -0.29 3.73 8.71
CA LYS A 42 -1.38 4.45 9.38
C LYS A 42 -2.01 3.56 10.44
N ASP A 43 -2.34 4.13 11.60
CA ASP A 43 -3.04 3.43 12.70
C ASP A 43 -2.36 2.11 13.14
N GLY A 44 -1.03 2.07 13.09
CA GLY A 44 -0.26 0.87 13.46
C GLY A 44 -0.05 -0.14 12.33
N GLN A 45 -0.60 0.10 11.14
CA GLN A 45 -0.65 -0.86 10.05
C GLN A 45 0.07 -0.37 8.79
N PHE A 46 0.80 -1.29 8.16
CA PHE A 46 1.40 -1.09 6.85
C PHE A 46 0.46 -1.58 5.74
N SER A 47 0.29 -0.77 4.69
CA SER A 47 -0.51 -1.10 3.52
C SER A 47 0.30 -0.90 2.23
N PRO A 48 0.28 -1.86 1.29
CA PRO A 48 0.96 -1.69 0.01
C PRO A 48 0.37 -0.51 -0.77
N PRO A 49 1.16 0.12 -1.66
CA PRO A 49 0.61 1.09 -2.60
C PRO A 49 -0.46 0.42 -3.47
N ILE A 50 -1.52 1.16 -3.80
CA ILE A 50 -2.54 0.70 -4.74
C ILE A 50 -1.89 0.68 -6.12
N GLU A 51 -1.68 -0.50 -6.70
CA GLU A 51 -1.20 -0.61 -8.09
C GLU A 51 -2.25 0.01 -9.03
N GLU A 52 -1.85 1.03 -9.80
CA GLU A 52 -2.71 1.65 -10.83
C GLU A 52 -3.13 0.67 -11.94
N GLU A 53 -2.62 -0.57 -11.98
CA GLU A 53 -3.11 -1.59 -12.92
C GLU A 53 -4.49 -2.15 -12.54
N ALA A 54 -5.00 -1.88 -11.32
CA ALA A 54 -6.32 -2.33 -10.88
C ALA A 54 -7.49 -1.40 -11.30
N ILE A 55 -7.22 -0.16 -11.73
CA ILE A 55 -8.30 0.77 -12.14
C ILE A 55 -8.81 0.52 -13.56
N LEU A 56 -8.07 -0.19 -14.42
CA LEU A 56 -8.52 -0.52 -15.77
C LEU A 56 -9.53 -1.68 -15.84
N SER A 57 -9.77 -2.40 -14.74
CA SER A 57 -10.72 -3.53 -14.70
C SER A 57 -12.11 -3.16 -14.16
N ILE A 58 -12.32 -1.93 -13.68
CA ILE A 58 -13.61 -1.50 -13.12
C ILE A 58 -14.52 -0.91 -14.21
N GLU A 59 -13.96 -0.39 -15.30
CA GLU A 59 -14.73 0.24 -16.39
C GLU A 59 -15.26 -0.77 -17.44
N ASP A 60 -14.73 -1.99 -17.51
CA ASP A 60 -15.15 -2.99 -18.52
C ASP A 60 -16.42 -3.77 -18.12
N LYS A 61 -16.88 -3.67 -16.87
CA LYS A 61 -17.99 -4.48 -16.34
C LYS A 61 -19.32 -3.74 -16.17
N ALA A 62 -19.42 -2.48 -16.62
CA ALA A 62 -20.65 -1.69 -16.53
C ALA A 62 -21.45 -1.60 -17.86
N GLU A 63 -20.93 -2.12 -18.98
CA GLU A 63 -21.58 -1.99 -20.31
C GLU A 63 -22.26 -3.28 -20.82
N LEU A 64 -22.36 -4.35 -20.03
CA LEU A 64 -23.00 -5.62 -20.46
C LEU A 64 -24.40 -5.89 -19.86
N GLU A 65 -24.93 -5.00 -19.01
CA GLU A 65 -26.28 -5.14 -18.43
C GLU A 65 -27.28 -4.06 -18.91
N SER A 66 -27.12 -3.53 -20.13
CA SER A 66 -28.11 -2.62 -20.75
C SER A 66 -28.64 -3.11 -22.11
N SER A 67 -28.48 -4.40 -22.47
CA SER A 67 -29.06 -4.98 -23.69
C SER A 67 -29.96 -6.20 -23.42
N GLN A 68 -30.64 -6.21 -22.27
CA GLN A 68 -31.80 -7.09 -22.04
C GLN A 68 -33.06 -6.25 -21.94
N ASP A 69 -33.49 -5.69 -23.07
CA ASP A 69 -34.90 -5.33 -23.25
C ASP A 69 -35.19 -5.27 -24.76
N PHE A 70 -36.37 -5.74 -25.16
CA PHE A 70 -36.88 -5.94 -26.52
C PHE A 70 -36.53 -7.25 -27.25
N ILE A 71 -37.27 -8.32 -26.92
CA ILE A 71 -38.16 -8.94 -27.91
C ILE A 71 -39.51 -9.20 -27.23
N GLU A 72 -40.42 -8.22 -27.34
CA GLU A 72 -41.85 -8.41 -27.12
C GLU A 72 -42.56 -8.39 -28.48
N VAL A 73 -43.44 -9.38 -28.67
CA VAL A 73 -44.46 -9.59 -29.74
C VAL A 73 -44.01 -10.21 -31.06
#